data_AF-A0A7R8V2H5-F1
#
_entry.id   AF-A0A7R8V2H5-F1
#
_cell.length_a   1.000
_cell.length_b   1.000
_cell.length_c   1.000
_cell.angle_alpha   90.00
_cell.angle_beta   90.00
_cell.angle_gamma   90.00
#
_symmetry.space_group_name_H-M   'P 1'
#
loop_
_entity.id
_entity.type
_entity.pdbx_description
1 polymer ?
#
loop_
_entity_poly.entity_id
_entity_poly.type
_entity_poly.pdbx_seq_one_letter_code
_entity_poly.pdbx_strand_id
1 'polypeptide(L)'
;MVKEECAYNYWLNDMYMDVKLPLPINSNPGMVLPPRKFTTVHDVARFAARIVDGIMDHLELLESGTIPVDRCTSREKNQPLCMAQYYRLLGGCRRPGIERDSQFLPESSPDQHVIVVCRNQMYCVPIRAGDRGRLTENEIASQILFILGDAPCLPVRPPPVGLLTAEPRNKWAQDRNTLLLNDQNCRNIELIERALILLCLDEPIPNTFNARGFNGAKYAGHMAGTRNETNMAHEMIHGGGSEYNTANRWFDKTMQIILSNDGTWGLCYEHSPSEGIAVIQLLEKIYKKIDSMPLEEEGVTATSFTAPERLEWIIAPEISRRFTEASKALIG
;
A
#
# COMPACT_ATOMS: atom_id res chain seq x y z
N MET A 1 4.09 3.49 34.36
CA MET A 1 2.76 2.99 33.97
C MET A 1 1.86 4.19 33.78
N VAL A 2 2.02 4.86 32.63
CA VAL A 2 1.19 6.02 32.25
C VAL A 2 -0.21 5.46 32.02
N LYS A 3 -1.25 6.04 32.63
CA LYS A 3 -2.63 5.73 32.29
C LYS A 3 -2.72 5.80 30.77
N GLU A 4 -2.98 4.70 30.09
CA GLU A 4 -3.43 4.74 28.69
C GLU A 4 -4.51 5.82 28.64
N GLU A 5 -4.28 6.84 27.82
CA GLU A 5 -5.15 8.02 27.78
C GLU A 5 -6.58 7.53 27.58
N CYS A 6 -7.46 7.75 28.55
CA CYS A 6 -8.83 7.23 28.50
C CYS A 6 -9.58 7.71 27.25
N ALA A 7 -9.14 8.84 26.69
CA ALA A 7 -9.64 9.39 25.44
C ALA A 7 -9.12 8.67 24.19
N TYR A 8 -7.92 8.09 24.20
CA TYR A 8 -7.34 7.42 23.01
C TYR A 8 -8.20 6.24 22.57
N ASN A 9 -8.54 5.33 23.49
CA ASN A 9 -9.37 4.17 23.18
C ASN A 9 -10.81 4.58 22.80
N TYR A 10 -11.34 5.63 23.43
CA TYR A 10 -12.65 6.17 23.06
C TYR A 10 -12.63 6.72 21.62
N TRP A 11 -11.69 7.62 21.34
CA TRP A 11 -11.53 8.25 20.02
C TRP A 11 -11.24 7.23 18.93
N LEU A 12 -10.31 6.29 19.16
CA LEU A 12 -9.95 5.27 18.18
C LEU A 12 -11.15 4.40 17.80
N ASN A 13 -11.94 4.00 18.80
CA ASN A 13 -13.11 3.16 18.55
C ASN A 13 -14.22 3.93 17.84
N ASP A 14 -14.59 5.11 18.36
CA ASP A 14 -15.68 5.94 17.83
C ASP A 14 -15.37 6.46 16.41
N MET A 15 -14.14 6.94 16.17
CA MET A 15 -13.75 7.51 14.89
C MET A 15 -13.45 6.46 13.82
N TYR A 16 -12.96 5.28 14.21
CA TYR A 16 -12.47 4.29 13.25
C TYR A 16 -13.04 2.89 13.47
N MET A 17 -12.77 2.23 14.61
CA MET A 17 -12.99 0.78 14.73
C MET A 17 -14.47 0.37 14.70
N ASP A 18 -15.37 1.25 15.16
CA ASP A 18 -16.82 1.03 15.13
C ASP A 18 -17.47 1.49 13.82
N VAL A 19 -16.77 2.26 12.98
CA VAL A 19 -17.26 2.73 11.68
C VAL A 19 -17.32 1.57 10.68
N LYS A 20 -18.52 1.33 10.13
CA LYS A 20 -18.80 0.18 9.24
C LYS A 20 -18.75 0.50 7.75
N LEU A 21 -18.53 1.76 7.39
CA LEU A 21 -18.36 2.18 6.00
C LEU A 21 -17.09 1.55 5.39
N PRO A 22 -17.05 1.33 4.06
CA PRO A 22 -15.83 0.93 3.37
C PRO A 22 -14.66 1.86 3.67
N LEU A 23 -13.45 1.31 3.78
CA LEU A 23 -12.23 2.11 4.00
C LEU A 23 -11.90 3.09 2.84
N PRO A 24 -11.86 2.67 1.57
CA PRO A 24 -11.59 3.62 0.48
C PRO A 24 -12.66 4.72 0.45
N ILE A 25 -12.24 5.95 0.14
CA ILE A 25 -13.06 7.18 0.12
C ILE A 25 -13.50 7.66 1.52
N ASN A 26 -14.03 6.78 2.37
CA ASN A 26 -14.67 7.19 3.63
C ASN A 26 -13.69 7.35 4.79
N SER A 27 -12.56 6.63 4.78
CA SER A 27 -11.57 6.63 5.86
C SER A 27 -10.16 6.80 5.36
N ASN A 28 -9.72 5.97 4.40
CA ASN A 28 -8.34 5.95 3.93
C ASN A 28 -8.04 7.15 3.04
N PRO A 29 -7.10 8.03 3.42
CA PRO A 29 -6.68 9.13 2.56
C PRO A 29 -5.78 8.62 1.45
N GLY A 30 -5.93 9.21 0.27
CA GLY A 30 -5.00 9.07 -0.85
C GLY A 30 -4.13 10.31 -0.99
N MET A 31 -2.86 10.14 -1.31
CA MET A 31 -1.93 11.23 -1.59
C MET A 31 -1.23 10.99 -2.93
N VAL A 32 -1.27 12.01 -3.80
CA VAL A 32 -0.56 12.01 -5.08
C VAL A 32 0.77 12.74 -4.91
N LEU A 33 1.85 12.15 -5.42
CA LEU A 33 3.17 12.74 -5.41
C LEU A 33 3.57 13.24 -6.81
N PRO A 34 4.59 14.13 -6.93
CA PRO A 34 5.01 14.67 -8.22
C PRO A 34 5.33 13.56 -9.23
N PRO A 35 4.66 13.52 -10.41
CA PRO A 35 4.83 12.42 -11.36
C PRO A 35 6.28 12.21 -11.80
N ARG A 36 6.64 10.96 -12.05
CA ARG A 36 7.94 10.57 -12.60
C ARG A 36 7.85 10.30 -14.09
N LYS A 37 8.99 10.27 -14.77
CA LYS A 37 9.07 9.82 -16.17
C LYS A 37 9.74 8.46 -16.19
N PHE A 38 8.94 7.42 -16.43
CA PHE A 38 9.45 6.07 -16.69
C PHE A 38 9.46 5.82 -18.20
N THR A 39 10.58 5.32 -18.69
CA THR A 39 10.78 4.94 -20.11
C THR A 39 10.81 3.43 -20.28
N THR A 40 11.25 2.71 -19.26
CA THR A 40 11.36 1.24 -19.26
C THR A 40 10.79 0.65 -17.97
N VAL A 41 10.53 -0.66 -17.99
CA VAL A 41 10.18 -1.42 -16.77
C VAL A 41 11.31 -1.41 -15.72
N HIS A 42 12.57 -1.20 -16.15
CA HIS A 42 13.70 -1.06 -15.24
C HIS A 42 13.60 0.23 -14.42
N ASP A 43 13.11 1.33 -15.01
CA ASP A 43 12.93 2.60 -14.30
C ASP A 43 11.90 2.45 -13.18
N VAL A 44 10.78 1.75 -13.47
CA VAL A 44 9.74 1.44 -12.49
C VAL A 44 10.31 0.60 -11.35
N ALA A 45 10.98 -0.50 -11.67
CA ALA A 45 11.55 -1.41 -10.67
C ALA A 45 12.62 -0.73 -9.81
N ARG A 46 13.45 0.13 -10.42
CA ARG A 46 14.46 0.92 -9.70
C ARG A 46 13.82 1.91 -8.75
N PHE A 47 12.87 2.69 -9.23
CA PHE A 47 12.18 3.68 -8.41
C PHE A 47 11.47 3.02 -7.22
N ALA A 48 10.82 1.89 -7.47
CA ALA A 48 10.19 1.08 -6.43
C ALA A 48 11.21 0.56 -5.40
N ALA A 49 12.35 0.04 -5.85
CA ALA A 49 13.41 -0.43 -4.98
C ALA A 49 13.97 0.69 -4.10
N ARG A 50 14.18 1.88 -4.65
CA ARG A 50 14.64 3.07 -3.89
C ARG A 50 13.65 3.51 -2.82
N ILE A 51 12.35 3.39 -3.09
CA ILE A 51 11.32 3.67 -2.07
C ILE A 51 11.41 2.65 -0.94
N VAL A 52 11.45 1.36 -1.27
CA VAL A 52 11.58 0.28 -0.26
C VAL A 52 12.86 0.46 0.55
N ASP A 53 13.97 0.79 -0.10
CA ASP A 53 15.25 1.10 0.53
C ASP A 53 15.15 2.30 1.51
N GLY A 54 14.52 3.39 1.09
CA GLY A 54 14.25 4.54 1.97
C GLY A 54 13.33 4.21 3.15
N ILE A 55 12.39 3.28 2.99
CA ILE A 55 11.53 2.78 4.09
C ILE A 55 12.34 1.96 5.08
N MET A 56 13.28 1.13 4.61
CA MET A 56 14.17 0.36 5.50
C MET A 56 15.10 1.27 6.31
N ASP A 57 15.66 2.32 5.71
CA ASP A 57 16.42 3.33 6.47
C ASP A 57 15.58 3.95 7.58
N HIS A 58 14.31 4.27 7.28
CA HIS A 58 13.41 4.80 8.30
C HIS A 58 13.10 3.80 9.39
N LEU A 59 12.91 2.52 9.04
CA LEU A 59 12.72 1.45 10.02
C LEU A 59 13.94 1.33 10.95
N GLU A 60 15.16 1.37 10.42
CA GLU A 60 16.39 1.32 11.22
C GLU A 60 16.51 2.52 12.19
N LEU A 61 16.05 3.70 11.79
CA LEU A 61 15.96 4.88 12.68
C LEU A 61 14.94 4.67 13.82
N LEU A 62 13.81 4.02 13.53
CA LEU A 62 12.80 3.68 14.53
C LEU A 62 13.32 2.63 15.51
N GLU A 63 13.91 1.55 15.01
CA GLU A 63 14.47 0.45 15.80
C GLU A 63 15.63 0.91 16.70
N SER A 64 16.48 1.83 16.22
CA SER A 64 17.55 2.41 17.01
C SER A 64 17.10 3.51 17.97
N GLY A 65 15.85 3.97 17.88
CA GLY A 65 15.33 5.09 18.67
C GLY A 65 15.99 6.43 18.38
N THR A 66 16.60 6.59 17.20
CA THR A 66 17.36 7.78 16.80
C THR A 66 16.57 8.74 15.91
N ILE A 67 15.28 8.45 15.68
CA ILE A 67 14.39 9.37 14.96
C ILE A 67 14.36 10.75 15.65
N PRO A 68 14.61 11.85 14.91
CA PRO A 68 14.53 13.19 15.48
C PRO A 68 13.14 13.46 16.03
N VAL A 69 13.08 13.97 17.27
CA VAL A 69 11.81 14.32 17.93
C VAL A 69 11.22 15.55 17.25
N ASP A 70 9.99 15.41 16.78
CA ASP A 70 9.23 16.50 16.21
C ASP A 70 8.94 17.56 17.26
N ARG A 71 8.99 18.82 16.82
CA ARG A 71 8.71 19.96 17.69
C ARG A 71 7.66 20.86 17.07
N CYS A 72 6.72 21.31 17.89
CA CYS A 72 5.66 22.20 17.46
C CYS A 72 6.25 23.50 16.88
N THR A 73 5.77 23.91 15.72
CA THR A 73 6.21 25.14 15.02
C THR A 73 5.26 26.32 15.23
N SER A 74 4.06 26.06 15.77
CA SER A 74 2.97 27.03 15.88
C SER A 74 2.78 27.56 17.31
N ARG A 75 1.70 27.16 18.00
CA ARG A 75 1.25 27.75 19.29
C ARG A 75 2.27 27.59 20.42
N GLU A 76 2.87 26.42 20.55
CA GLU A 76 3.87 26.12 21.58
C GLU A 76 5.22 25.83 20.93
N LYS A 77 5.85 26.86 20.36
CA LYS A 77 7.08 26.73 19.60
C LYS A 77 8.15 25.93 20.37
N ASN A 78 8.74 24.94 19.70
CA ASN A 78 9.75 24.01 20.22
C ASN A 78 9.26 22.95 21.22
N GLN A 79 7.98 22.90 21.59
CA GLN A 79 7.44 21.83 22.44
C GLN A 79 7.62 20.47 21.74
N PRO A 80 8.24 19.46 22.38
CA PRO A 80 8.36 18.12 21.81
C PRO A 80 6.98 17.49 21.64
N LEU A 81 6.77 16.87 20.47
CA LEU A 81 5.53 16.18 20.12
C LEU A 81 5.66 14.68 20.38
N CYS A 82 4.51 14.02 20.52
CA CYS A 82 4.44 12.57 20.68
C CYS A 82 4.90 11.87 19.39
N MET A 83 5.83 10.91 19.51
CA MET A 83 6.36 10.15 18.38
C MET A 83 5.67 8.79 18.17
N ALA A 84 4.67 8.44 18.98
CA ALA A 84 4.05 7.11 18.96
C ALA A 84 3.43 6.72 17.60
N GLN A 85 2.94 7.70 16.84
CA GLN A 85 2.34 7.46 15.52
C GLN A 85 3.34 6.88 14.51
N TYR A 86 4.60 7.33 14.55
CA TYR A 86 5.66 6.84 13.65
C TYR A 86 5.91 5.34 13.80
N TYR A 87 5.85 4.82 15.03
CA TYR A 87 6.04 3.40 15.33
C TYR A 87 4.87 2.51 14.88
N ARG A 88 3.75 3.09 14.43
CA ARG A 88 2.56 2.37 13.99
C ARG A 88 2.35 2.41 12.48
N LEU A 89 3.17 3.18 11.75
CA LEU A 89 3.04 3.35 10.29
C LEU A 89 3.49 2.11 9.51
N LEU A 90 4.60 1.49 9.93
CA LEU A 90 5.19 0.34 9.24
C LEU A 90 4.74 -0.95 9.92
N GLY A 91 4.42 -1.97 9.14
CA GLY A 91 3.98 -3.28 9.66
C GLY A 91 2.51 -3.33 10.10
N GLY A 92 1.87 -2.17 10.34
CA GLY A 92 0.47 -2.10 10.77
C GLY A 92 -0.55 -2.63 9.76
N CYS A 93 -1.67 -3.13 10.28
CA CYS A 93 -2.84 -3.53 9.50
C CYS A 93 -4.12 -3.38 10.34
N ARG A 94 -5.24 -3.04 9.71
CA ARG A 94 -6.57 -3.02 10.33
C ARG A 94 -7.30 -4.32 10.05
N ARG A 95 -7.58 -5.11 11.09
CA ARG A 95 -8.34 -6.36 10.96
C ARG A 95 -9.84 -6.08 11.01
N PRO A 96 -10.64 -6.50 10.03
CA PRO A 96 -12.09 -6.34 10.08
C PRO A 96 -12.70 -7.26 11.15
N GLY A 97 -13.73 -6.79 11.84
CA GLY A 97 -14.48 -7.59 12.79
C GLY A 97 -15.98 -7.37 12.68
N ILE A 98 -16.75 -8.41 13.04
CA ILE A 98 -18.22 -8.40 12.89
C ILE A 98 -18.83 -7.27 13.73
N GLU A 99 -18.44 -7.16 14.99
CA GLU A 99 -18.92 -6.10 15.89
C GLU A 99 -18.04 -4.86 15.80
N ARG A 100 -16.72 -5.02 15.76
CA ARG A 100 -15.73 -3.93 15.77
C ARG A 100 -14.44 -4.40 15.11
N ASP A 101 -13.79 -3.52 14.35
CA ASP A 101 -12.46 -3.76 13.78
C ASP A 101 -11.36 -3.68 14.84
N SER A 102 -10.12 -4.08 14.53
CA SER A 102 -9.00 -3.94 15.46
C SER A 102 -7.72 -3.55 14.75
N GLN A 103 -6.82 -2.88 15.47
CA GLN A 103 -5.47 -2.64 15.00
C GLN A 103 -4.60 -3.87 15.26
N PHE A 104 -3.90 -4.33 14.23
CA PHE A 104 -2.85 -5.32 14.33
C PHE A 104 -1.51 -4.64 14.09
N LEU A 105 -0.61 -4.77 15.06
CA LEU A 105 0.79 -4.40 14.94
C LEU A 105 1.61 -5.66 15.26
N PRO A 106 2.43 -6.16 14.33
CA PRO A 106 3.25 -7.32 14.58
C PRO A 106 4.34 -7.00 15.61
N GLU A 107 4.74 -8.01 16.39
CA GLU A 107 5.96 -7.92 17.19
C GLU A 107 7.19 -7.74 16.30
N SER A 108 8.22 -7.08 16.84
CA SER A 108 9.48 -6.87 16.12
C SER A 108 10.10 -8.19 15.70
N SER A 109 10.55 -8.25 14.45
CA SER A 109 11.13 -9.44 13.82
C SER A 109 12.44 -9.07 13.11
N PRO A 110 13.47 -9.92 13.18
CA PRO A 110 14.68 -9.73 12.38
C PRO A 110 14.35 -9.85 10.89
N ASP A 111 13.45 -10.77 10.54
CA ASP A 111 12.96 -10.99 9.18
C ASP A 111 11.90 -9.95 8.83
N GLN A 112 12.08 -9.30 7.69
CA GLN A 112 11.18 -8.29 7.16
C GLN A 112 10.92 -8.55 5.68
N HIS A 113 9.67 -8.37 5.27
CA HIS A 113 9.24 -8.51 3.89
C HIS A 113 8.24 -7.42 3.51
N VAL A 114 8.07 -7.22 2.21
CA VAL A 114 6.98 -6.44 1.63
C VAL A 114 6.08 -7.36 0.81
N ILE A 115 4.81 -7.00 0.69
CA ILE A 115 3.94 -7.61 -0.32
C ILE A 115 3.89 -6.68 -1.52
N VAL A 116 4.23 -7.22 -2.69
CA VAL A 116 4.09 -6.53 -3.97
C VAL A 116 2.84 -7.04 -4.66
N VAL A 117 1.97 -6.14 -5.10
CA VAL A 117 0.75 -6.47 -5.83
C VAL A 117 0.86 -5.99 -7.27
N CYS A 118 0.69 -6.89 -8.24
CA CYS A 118 0.69 -6.55 -9.65
C CYS A 118 -0.40 -7.36 -10.36
N ARG A 119 -1.29 -6.68 -11.08
CA ARG A 119 -2.42 -7.32 -11.79
C ARG A 119 -3.23 -8.25 -10.88
N ASN A 120 -3.50 -7.81 -9.65
CA ASN A 120 -4.23 -8.52 -8.60
C ASN A 120 -3.50 -9.77 -8.02
N GLN A 121 -2.26 -10.02 -8.44
CA GLN A 121 -1.41 -11.07 -7.89
C GLN A 121 -0.53 -10.49 -6.80
N MET A 122 -0.39 -11.21 -5.69
CA MET A 122 0.41 -10.79 -4.56
C MET A 122 1.68 -11.63 -4.48
N TYR A 123 2.80 -11.00 -4.19
CA TYR A 123 4.11 -11.64 -4.08
C TYR A 123 4.78 -11.24 -2.78
N CYS A 124 5.31 -12.21 -2.04
CA CYS A 124 6.15 -11.97 -0.88
C CYS A 124 7.59 -11.72 -1.32
N VAL A 125 8.09 -10.53 -1.01
CA VAL A 125 9.49 -10.14 -1.28
C VAL A 125 10.19 -9.93 0.06
N PRO A 126 11.04 -10.86 0.50
CA PRO A 126 11.92 -10.65 1.65
C PRO A 126 12.85 -9.48 1.37
N ILE A 127 13.01 -8.57 2.33
CA ILE A 127 13.89 -7.39 2.22
C ILE A 127 14.96 -7.35 3.31
N ARG A 128 14.75 -8.07 4.41
CA ARG A 128 15.75 -8.34 5.45
C ARG A 128 15.53 -9.75 5.96
N ALA A 129 16.61 -10.53 6.05
CA ALA A 129 16.61 -11.83 6.70
C ALA A 129 17.64 -11.84 7.82
N GLY A 130 17.36 -12.52 8.94
CA GLY A 130 18.23 -12.54 10.11
C GLY A 130 19.63 -13.11 9.85
N ASP A 131 19.77 -14.01 8.87
CA ASP A 131 21.02 -14.68 8.50
C ASP A 131 21.84 -13.92 7.44
N ARG A 132 21.18 -13.15 6.59
CA ARG A 132 21.79 -12.47 5.43
C ARG A 132 21.84 -10.94 5.56
N GLY A 133 21.08 -10.38 6.48
CA GLY A 133 20.88 -8.93 6.60
C GLY A 133 19.92 -8.38 5.55
N ARG A 134 20.03 -7.07 5.30
CA ARG A 134 19.18 -6.31 4.39
C ARG A 134 19.57 -6.52 2.92
N LEU A 135 18.59 -6.63 2.04
CA LEU A 135 18.81 -6.61 0.60
C LEU A 135 19.20 -5.21 0.11
N THR A 136 20.11 -5.17 -0.86
CA THR A 136 20.50 -3.97 -1.58
C THR A 136 19.42 -3.51 -2.56
N GLU A 137 19.48 -2.25 -2.97
CA GLU A 137 18.58 -1.69 -4.00
C GLU A 137 18.56 -2.53 -5.28
N ASN A 138 19.72 -3.04 -5.71
CA ASN A 138 19.85 -3.88 -6.91
C ASN A 138 19.13 -5.22 -6.80
N GLU A 139 19.19 -5.81 -5.61
CA GLU A 139 18.55 -7.09 -5.33
C GLU A 139 17.03 -6.89 -5.28
N ILE A 140 16.54 -5.84 -4.61
CA ILE A 140 15.11 -5.51 -4.54
C ILE A 140 14.54 -5.21 -5.93
N ALA A 141 15.24 -4.42 -6.74
CA ALA A 141 14.79 -4.12 -8.10
C ALA A 141 14.75 -5.37 -8.99
N SER A 142 15.69 -6.30 -8.83
CA SER A 142 15.67 -7.59 -9.53
C SER A 142 14.41 -8.40 -9.18
N GLN A 143 13.99 -8.41 -7.91
CA GLN A 143 12.75 -9.05 -7.49
C GLN A 143 11.51 -8.38 -8.11
N ILE A 144 11.48 -7.05 -8.15
CA ILE A 144 10.37 -6.29 -8.75
C ILE A 144 10.31 -6.49 -10.26
N LEU A 145 11.46 -6.54 -10.95
CA LEU A 145 11.55 -6.86 -12.37
C LEU A 145 11.02 -8.26 -12.67
N PHE A 146 11.36 -9.24 -11.83
CA PHE A 146 10.81 -10.59 -11.95
C PHE A 146 9.28 -10.55 -11.91
N ILE A 147 8.70 -9.84 -10.93
CA ILE A 147 7.23 -9.72 -10.79
C ILE A 147 6.59 -9.04 -12.00
N LEU A 148 7.19 -7.96 -12.51
CA LEU A 148 6.71 -7.26 -13.72
C LEU A 148 6.77 -8.15 -14.97
N GLY A 149 7.68 -9.12 -15.01
CA GLY A 149 7.77 -10.13 -16.07
C GLY A 149 6.83 -11.33 -15.88
N ASP A 150 6.64 -11.79 -14.64
CA ASP A 150 5.82 -12.97 -14.30
C ASP A 150 4.32 -12.68 -14.34
N ALA A 151 3.88 -11.57 -13.75
CA ALA A 151 2.45 -11.27 -13.58
C ALA A 151 1.67 -11.25 -14.92
N PRO A 152 2.22 -10.74 -16.05
CA PRO A 152 1.59 -10.83 -17.35
C PRO A 152 1.45 -12.22 -17.96
N CYS A 153 2.22 -13.20 -17.51
CA CYS A 153 2.32 -14.52 -18.14
C CYS A 153 1.25 -15.52 -17.68
N LEU A 154 0.36 -15.15 -16.75
CA LEU A 154 -0.70 -16.06 -16.31
C LEU A 154 -1.76 -16.30 -17.40
N PRO A 155 -2.13 -17.57 -17.66
CA PRO A 155 -3.13 -17.91 -18.67
C PRO A 155 -4.57 -17.59 -18.25
N VAL A 156 -4.82 -17.46 -16.94
CA VAL A 156 -6.14 -17.20 -16.35
C VAL A 156 -6.03 -15.95 -15.47
N ARG A 157 -7.08 -15.11 -15.49
CA ARG A 157 -7.14 -13.94 -14.61
C ARG A 157 -7.13 -14.40 -13.14
N PRO A 158 -6.23 -13.89 -12.30
CA PRO A 158 -6.16 -14.25 -10.89
C PRO A 158 -7.41 -13.78 -10.15
N PRO A 159 -7.81 -14.45 -9.05
CA PRO A 159 -8.94 -14.03 -8.25
C PRO A 159 -8.66 -12.66 -7.60
N PRO A 160 -9.58 -11.67 -7.70
CA PRO A 160 -9.36 -10.31 -7.21
C PRO A 160 -9.58 -10.21 -5.69
N VAL A 161 -8.83 -10.94 -4.89
CA VAL A 161 -9.04 -11.03 -3.42
C VAL A 161 -8.98 -9.66 -2.74
N GLY A 162 -8.04 -8.81 -3.19
CA GLY A 162 -7.89 -7.44 -2.69
C GLY A 162 -9.16 -6.58 -2.79
N LEU A 163 -10.04 -6.88 -3.76
CA LEU A 163 -11.30 -6.18 -3.97
C LEU A 163 -12.22 -6.25 -2.75
N LEU A 164 -12.20 -7.37 -2.02
CA LEU A 164 -13.08 -7.57 -0.86
C LEU A 164 -12.74 -6.62 0.29
N THR A 165 -11.50 -6.15 0.37
CA THR A 165 -11.07 -5.16 1.38
C THR A 165 -11.69 -3.78 1.18
N ALA A 166 -12.26 -3.52 -0.01
CA ALA A 166 -12.97 -2.29 -0.37
C ALA A 166 -14.48 -2.32 -0.06
N GLU A 167 -15.01 -3.44 0.44
CA GLU A 167 -16.44 -3.55 0.81
C GLU A 167 -16.72 -2.96 2.22
N PRO A 168 -18.00 -2.76 2.59
CA PRO A 168 -18.38 -2.42 3.95
C PRO A 168 -17.79 -3.39 4.98
N ARG A 169 -17.34 -2.87 6.14
CA ARG A 169 -16.50 -3.62 7.09
C ARG A 169 -17.12 -4.93 7.57
N ASN A 170 -18.44 -4.95 7.79
CA ASN A 170 -19.15 -6.15 8.22
C ASN A 170 -19.17 -7.25 7.13
N LYS A 171 -19.30 -6.86 5.86
CA LYS A 171 -19.25 -7.82 4.74
C LYS A 171 -17.84 -8.36 4.59
N TRP A 172 -16.84 -7.47 4.61
CA TRP A 172 -15.45 -7.88 4.54
C TRP A 172 -15.05 -8.79 5.73
N ALA A 173 -15.53 -8.51 6.94
CA ALA A 173 -15.31 -9.38 8.10
C ALA A 173 -15.84 -10.82 7.86
N GLN A 174 -17.04 -10.96 7.27
CA GLN A 174 -17.61 -12.26 6.92
C GLN A 174 -16.81 -12.96 5.83
N ASP A 175 -16.52 -12.25 4.73
CA ASP A 175 -15.75 -12.77 3.60
C ASP A 175 -14.34 -13.21 4.05
N ARG A 176 -13.69 -12.43 4.93
CA ARG A 176 -12.39 -12.77 5.54
C ARG A 176 -12.48 -14.02 6.40
N ASN A 177 -13.50 -14.17 7.24
CA ASN A 177 -13.69 -15.37 8.06
C ASN A 177 -13.82 -16.63 7.19
N THR A 178 -14.53 -16.55 6.06
CA THR A 178 -14.63 -17.66 5.11
C THR A 178 -13.28 -17.96 4.44
N LEU A 179 -12.52 -16.93 4.04
CA LEU A 179 -11.16 -17.12 3.51
C LEU A 179 -10.23 -17.83 4.51
N LEU A 180 -10.32 -17.49 5.79
CA LEU A 180 -9.52 -18.06 6.87
C LEU A 180 -9.81 -19.53 7.19
N LEU A 181 -10.88 -20.12 6.65
CA LEU A 181 -11.17 -21.55 6.81
C LEU A 181 -10.15 -22.45 6.09
N ASN A 182 -9.32 -21.88 5.22
CA ASN A 182 -8.27 -22.59 4.51
C ASN A 182 -6.88 -22.16 5.03
N ASP A 183 -6.03 -23.13 5.39
CA ASP A 183 -4.71 -22.87 5.99
C ASP A 183 -3.77 -22.06 5.08
N GLN A 184 -3.81 -22.29 3.76
CA GLN A 184 -2.99 -21.56 2.79
C GLN A 184 -3.42 -20.08 2.71
N ASN A 185 -4.73 -19.83 2.66
CA ASN A 185 -5.25 -18.46 2.71
C ASN A 185 -4.93 -17.78 4.05
N CYS A 186 -4.99 -18.52 5.15
CA CYS A 186 -4.61 -18.02 6.48
C CYS A 186 -3.14 -17.54 6.49
N ARG A 187 -2.21 -18.39 6.00
CA ARG A 187 -0.80 -18.01 5.83
C ARG A 187 -0.63 -16.78 4.93
N ASN A 188 -1.34 -16.70 3.81
CA ASN A 188 -1.25 -15.56 2.89
C ASN A 188 -1.71 -14.25 3.57
N ILE A 189 -2.83 -14.29 4.29
CA ILE A 189 -3.34 -13.13 5.03
C ILE A 189 -2.35 -12.72 6.12
N GLU A 190 -1.76 -13.67 6.84
CA GLU A 190 -0.73 -13.39 7.84
C GLU A 190 0.50 -12.72 7.21
N LEU A 191 0.96 -13.20 6.05
CA LEU A 191 2.05 -12.56 5.31
C LEU A 191 1.71 -11.11 4.93
N ILE A 192 0.50 -10.83 4.47
CA ILE A 192 0.05 -9.46 4.14
C ILE A 192 -0.02 -8.59 5.39
N GLU A 193 -0.61 -9.10 6.47
CA GLU A 193 -0.76 -8.37 7.73
C GLU A 193 0.60 -8.02 8.35
N ARG A 194 1.58 -8.93 8.27
CA ARG A 194 2.93 -8.75 8.85
C ARG A 194 3.92 -7.98 7.96
N ALA A 195 3.63 -7.81 6.66
CA ALA A 195 4.53 -7.11 5.75
C ALA A 195 4.78 -5.66 6.20
N LEU A 196 5.95 -5.09 5.92
CA LEU A 196 6.22 -3.69 6.30
C LEU A 196 5.27 -2.71 5.59
N ILE A 197 5.09 -2.90 4.29
CA ILE A 197 4.19 -2.12 3.44
C ILE A 197 3.58 -3.01 2.35
N LEU A 198 2.55 -2.49 1.69
CA LEU A 198 2.10 -2.97 0.38
C LEU A 198 2.72 -2.09 -0.71
N LEU A 199 3.27 -2.69 -1.75
CA LEU A 199 3.73 -2.01 -2.97
C LEU A 199 2.82 -2.41 -4.13
N CYS A 200 2.03 -1.48 -4.66
CA CYS A 200 1.10 -1.73 -5.76
C CYS A 200 1.73 -1.27 -7.08
N LEU A 201 1.90 -2.18 -8.02
CA LEU A 201 2.35 -1.93 -9.38
C LEU A 201 1.12 -1.89 -10.29
N ASP A 202 0.70 -0.67 -10.61
CA ASP A 202 -0.56 -0.35 -11.28
C ASP A 202 -0.42 -0.22 -12.79
N GLU A 203 -1.57 -0.42 -13.47
CA GLU A 203 -1.71 -0.09 -14.87
C GLU A 203 -2.32 1.31 -15.06
N PRO A 204 -1.97 2.04 -16.14
CA PRO A 204 -2.46 3.39 -16.38
C PRO A 204 -3.97 3.45 -16.47
N ILE A 205 -4.56 4.36 -15.69
CA ILE A 205 -5.95 4.77 -15.91
C ILE A 205 -5.97 5.75 -17.11
N PRO A 206 -6.83 5.54 -18.14
CA PRO A 206 -6.92 6.44 -19.28
C PRO A 206 -7.32 7.86 -18.87
N ASN A 207 -6.81 8.90 -19.55
CA ASN A 207 -7.21 10.29 -19.29
C ASN A 207 -8.71 10.55 -19.54
N THR A 208 -9.40 9.65 -20.24
CA THR A 208 -10.86 9.70 -20.45
C THR A 208 -11.67 9.12 -19.30
N PHE A 209 -11.05 8.52 -18.27
CA PHE A 209 -11.73 7.85 -17.16
C PHE A 209 -12.78 8.75 -16.47
N ASN A 210 -12.43 10.02 -16.22
CA ASN A 210 -13.31 11.00 -15.61
C ASN A 210 -13.88 12.02 -16.60
N ALA A 211 -13.79 11.77 -17.91
CA ALA A 211 -14.32 12.68 -18.91
C ALA A 211 -15.84 12.77 -18.80
N ARG A 212 -16.36 13.92 -18.36
CA ARG A 212 -17.79 14.19 -18.27
C ARG A 212 -18.28 14.76 -19.61
N GLY A 213 -19.03 13.98 -20.39
CA GLY A 213 -19.67 14.44 -21.63
C GLY A 213 -19.78 13.38 -22.72
N PHE A 214 -20.45 13.74 -23.84
CA PHE A 214 -20.59 12.88 -25.02
C PHE A 214 -19.23 12.45 -25.61
N ASN A 215 -19.23 11.35 -26.37
CA ASN A 215 -18.05 10.87 -27.11
C ASN A 215 -17.32 12.03 -27.82
N GLY A 216 -16.07 12.28 -27.43
CA GLY A 216 -15.23 13.37 -27.96
C GLY A 216 -15.11 14.60 -27.06
N ALA A 217 -15.74 14.62 -25.89
CA ALA A 217 -15.52 15.66 -24.89
C ALA A 217 -14.02 15.70 -24.48
N LYS A 218 -13.40 16.87 -24.66
CA LYS A 218 -12.03 17.11 -24.20
C LYS A 218 -12.02 17.21 -22.68
N TYR A 219 -11.00 16.61 -22.08
CA TYR A 219 -10.76 16.67 -20.65
C TYR A 219 -10.68 18.14 -20.17
N ALA A 220 -11.38 18.44 -19.08
CA ALA A 220 -11.45 19.77 -18.47
C ALA A 220 -10.99 19.70 -17.01
N GLY A 221 -9.70 19.88 -16.77
CA GLY A 221 -9.16 20.13 -15.44
C GLY A 221 -7.63 20.23 -15.44
N HIS A 222 -7.03 20.10 -14.25
CA HIS A 222 -5.60 20.26 -14.06
C HIS A 222 -4.81 19.03 -14.52
N MET A 223 -3.64 19.30 -15.12
CA MET A 223 -2.71 18.30 -15.64
C MET A 223 -1.37 18.46 -14.93
N ALA A 224 -0.80 17.34 -14.47
CA ALA A 224 0.58 17.25 -14.01
C ALA A 224 1.38 16.49 -15.07
N GLY A 225 2.12 17.22 -15.91
CA GLY A 225 2.76 16.65 -17.09
C GLY A 225 1.72 16.13 -18.10
N THR A 226 1.75 14.83 -18.39
CA THR A 226 0.81 14.16 -19.32
C THR A 226 -0.40 13.53 -18.62
N ARG A 227 -0.50 13.66 -17.29
CA ARG A 227 -1.48 12.98 -16.45
C ARG A 227 -2.51 13.94 -15.88
N ASN A 228 -3.76 13.49 -15.83
CA ASN A 228 -4.82 14.23 -15.15
C ASN A 228 -4.73 14.05 -13.62
N GLU A 229 -4.56 15.15 -12.89
CA GLU A 229 -4.50 15.16 -11.42
C GLU A 229 -5.70 14.53 -10.72
N THR A 230 -6.91 14.72 -11.26
CA THR A 230 -8.12 14.08 -10.72
C THR A 230 -8.03 12.56 -10.86
N ASN A 231 -7.66 12.03 -12.04
CA ASN A 231 -7.47 10.60 -12.24
C ASN A 231 -6.40 10.03 -11.32
N MET A 232 -5.27 10.74 -11.16
CA MET A 232 -4.24 10.32 -10.21
C MET A 232 -4.82 10.24 -8.78
N ALA A 233 -5.64 11.20 -8.36
CA ALA A 233 -6.30 11.16 -7.06
C ALA A 233 -7.28 9.99 -6.92
N HIS A 234 -8.10 9.70 -7.94
CA HIS A 234 -8.97 8.51 -7.96
C HIS A 234 -8.14 7.22 -7.82
N GLU A 235 -7.02 7.11 -8.53
CA GLU A 235 -6.11 5.97 -8.48
C GLU A 235 -5.50 5.75 -7.08
N MET A 236 -5.09 6.84 -6.40
CA MET A 236 -4.52 6.77 -5.05
C MET A 236 -5.58 6.55 -3.95
N ILE A 237 -6.82 7.00 -4.14
CA ILE A 237 -7.88 6.88 -3.10
C ILE A 237 -8.55 5.50 -3.16
N HIS A 238 -8.87 5.00 -4.36
CA HIS A 238 -9.66 3.77 -4.51
C HIS A 238 -9.22 2.88 -5.68
N GLY A 239 -8.32 3.33 -6.56
CA GLY A 239 -7.81 2.51 -7.66
C GLY A 239 -8.67 2.54 -8.93
N GLY A 240 -9.71 3.39 -9.00
CA GLY A 240 -10.47 3.63 -10.23
C GLY A 240 -11.68 2.72 -10.45
N GLY A 241 -12.01 1.82 -9.52
CA GLY A 241 -13.09 0.84 -9.67
C GLY A 241 -12.62 -0.56 -10.05
N SER A 242 -13.56 -1.51 -10.12
CA SER A 242 -13.26 -2.95 -10.26
C SER A 242 -12.72 -3.36 -11.63
N GLU A 243 -12.87 -2.52 -12.64
CA GLU A 243 -12.31 -2.70 -13.99
C GLU A 243 -10.86 -2.21 -14.12
N TYR A 244 -10.35 -1.49 -13.10
CA TYR A 244 -9.02 -0.91 -13.06
C TYR A 244 -8.20 -1.52 -11.91
N ASN A 245 -7.66 -0.70 -11.00
CA ASN A 245 -6.65 -1.10 -10.02
C ASN A 245 -7.22 -1.32 -8.60
N THR A 246 -8.54 -1.25 -8.38
CA THR A 246 -9.11 -1.40 -7.02
C THR A 246 -8.80 -2.76 -6.39
N ALA A 247 -8.78 -3.83 -7.20
CA ALA A 247 -8.40 -5.17 -6.74
C ALA A 247 -6.89 -5.34 -6.53
N ASN A 248 -6.07 -4.41 -7.04
CA ASN A 248 -4.62 -4.36 -6.90
C ASN A 248 -4.21 -3.64 -5.59
N ARG A 249 -4.96 -3.90 -4.52
CA ARG A 249 -4.88 -3.21 -3.21
C ARG A 249 -5.13 -4.19 -2.08
N TRP A 250 -4.81 -3.74 -0.86
CA TRP A 250 -5.28 -4.33 0.39
C TRP A 250 -5.57 -3.18 1.35
N PHE A 251 -6.80 -2.66 1.35
CA PHE A 251 -7.15 -1.40 2.03
C PHE A 251 -6.99 -1.43 3.55
N ASP A 252 -6.92 -2.62 4.14
CA ASP A 252 -6.61 -2.81 5.55
C ASP A 252 -5.13 -2.50 5.88
N LYS A 253 -4.23 -2.56 4.90
CA LYS A 253 -2.80 -2.35 5.15
C LYS A 253 -2.53 -0.88 5.42
N THR A 254 -1.79 -0.59 6.50
CA THR A 254 -1.54 0.79 6.93
C THR A 254 -0.86 1.63 5.86
N MET A 255 0.16 1.11 5.19
CA MET A 255 0.89 1.85 4.15
C MET A 255 0.84 1.07 2.83
N GLN A 256 0.20 1.66 1.81
CA GLN A 256 0.19 1.15 0.44
C GLN A 256 0.83 2.18 -0.50
N ILE A 257 2.05 1.91 -0.94
CA ILE A 257 2.74 2.71 -1.96
C ILE A 257 2.24 2.25 -3.33
N ILE A 258 1.79 3.18 -4.16
CA ILE A 258 1.20 2.89 -5.47
C ILE A 258 2.08 3.51 -6.55
N LEU A 259 2.50 2.69 -7.52
CA LEU A 259 3.32 3.08 -8.66
C LEU A 259 2.65 2.62 -9.95
N SER A 260 2.28 3.55 -10.81
CA SER A 260 1.78 3.25 -12.15
C SER A 260 2.90 3.38 -13.18
N ASN A 261 2.88 2.53 -14.20
CA ASN A 261 3.92 2.53 -15.24
C ASN A 261 3.95 3.83 -16.09
N ASP A 262 2.90 4.66 -16.02
CA ASP A 262 2.84 5.96 -16.68
C ASP A 262 3.52 7.11 -15.90
N GLY A 263 4.11 6.79 -14.74
CA GLY A 263 4.79 7.76 -13.89
C GLY A 263 3.95 8.32 -12.75
N THR A 264 2.65 8.01 -12.71
CA THR A 264 1.78 8.34 -11.58
C THR A 264 2.21 7.53 -10.36
N TRP A 265 2.36 8.18 -9.22
CA TRP A 265 2.64 7.48 -7.98
C TRP A 265 2.18 8.24 -6.74
N GLY A 266 2.10 7.52 -5.64
CA GLY A 266 1.60 8.08 -4.39
C GLY A 266 1.37 7.03 -3.33
N LEU A 267 0.39 7.29 -2.47
CA LEU A 267 0.07 6.52 -1.30
C LEU A 267 -1.44 6.41 -1.11
N CYS A 268 -1.90 5.23 -0.67
CA CYS A 268 -3.14 5.05 0.08
C CYS A 268 -2.77 4.56 1.48
N TYR A 269 -3.27 5.18 2.55
CA TYR A 269 -2.95 4.73 3.90
C TYR A 269 -4.19 4.52 4.77
N GLU A 270 -4.15 3.50 5.63
CA GLU A 270 -5.20 3.26 6.63
C GLU A 270 -5.01 4.24 7.79
N HIS A 271 -6.07 5.01 8.08
CA HIS A 271 -5.95 6.23 8.88
C HIS A 271 -5.87 5.98 10.39
N SER A 272 -6.42 4.87 10.88
CA SER A 272 -6.54 4.65 12.32
C SER A 272 -5.24 4.69 13.14
N PRO A 273 -4.05 4.32 12.63
CA PRO A 273 -2.83 4.27 13.44
C PRO A 273 -2.10 5.61 13.53
N SER A 274 -2.34 6.53 12.59
CA SER A 274 -1.56 7.76 12.45
C SER A 274 -2.32 8.87 11.72
N GLU A 275 -1.99 10.11 12.07
CA GLU A 275 -2.39 11.29 11.34
C GLU A 275 -1.47 11.56 10.14
N GLY A 276 -1.96 12.36 9.19
CA GLY A 276 -1.26 12.64 7.93
C GLY A 276 0.11 13.30 8.08
N ILE A 277 0.38 14.01 9.18
CA ILE A 277 1.67 14.70 9.38
C ILE A 277 2.85 13.72 9.45
N ALA A 278 2.70 12.60 10.16
CA ALA A 278 3.76 11.61 10.29
C ALA A 278 4.01 10.88 8.96
N VAL A 279 2.94 10.60 8.23
CA VAL A 279 2.97 10.01 6.88
C VAL A 279 3.71 10.92 5.89
N ILE A 280 3.36 12.22 5.86
CA ILE A 280 3.99 13.20 4.97
C ILE A 280 5.47 13.33 5.28
N GLN A 281 5.85 13.41 6.56
CA GLN A 281 7.26 13.51 6.94
C GLN A 281 8.09 12.30 6.51
N LEU A 282 7.54 11.09 6.64
CA LEU A 282 8.18 9.87 6.15
C LEU A 282 8.41 9.95 4.64
N LEU A 283 7.36 10.25 3.87
CA LEU A 283 7.43 10.27 2.42
C LEU A 283 8.27 11.42 1.88
N GLU A 284 8.28 12.59 2.51
CA GLU A 284 9.18 13.69 2.14
C GLU A 284 10.65 13.31 2.31
N LYS A 285 11.01 12.61 3.40
CA LYS A 285 12.39 12.16 3.64
C LYS A 285 12.83 11.19 2.54
N ILE A 286 11.99 10.20 2.24
CA ILE A 286 12.26 9.24 1.16
C ILE A 286 12.35 9.96 -0.19
N TYR A 287 11.40 10.84 -0.50
CA TYR A 287 11.37 11.61 -1.74
C TYR A 287 12.63 12.45 -1.95
N LYS A 288 13.06 13.19 -0.92
CA LYS A 288 14.30 14.00 -0.96
C LYS A 288 15.55 13.14 -1.13
N LYS A 289 15.61 11.96 -0.48
CA LYS A 289 16.71 11.00 -0.67
C LYS A 289 16.79 10.57 -2.13
N ILE A 290 15.66 10.17 -2.72
CA ILE A 290 15.59 9.72 -4.11
C ILE A 290 16.01 10.83 -5.10
N ASP A 291 15.55 12.07 -4.89
CA ASP A 291 15.92 13.21 -5.73
C ASP A 291 17.41 13.59 -5.63
N SER A 292 18.06 13.27 -4.52
CA SER A 292 19.50 13.52 -4.32
C SER A 292 20.41 12.45 -4.94
N MET A 293 19.85 11.30 -5.34
CA MET A 293 20.62 10.20 -5.92
C MET A 293 20.97 10.50 -7.38
N PRO A 294 22.16 10.10 -7.86
CA PRO A 294 22.48 10.17 -9.27
C PRO A 294 21.52 9.31 -10.09
N LEU A 295 21.30 9.73 -11.34
CA LEU A 295 20.78 8.86 -12.39
C LEU A 295 21.91 7.86 -12.68
N GLU A 296 21.85 6.66 -12.10
CA GLU A 296 22.82 5.62 -12.42
C GLU A 296 22.56 5.12 -13.84
N GLU A 297 23.62 5.08 -14.67
CA GLU A 297 23.56 4.56 -16.04
C GLU A 297 23.66 3.02 -16.09
N GLU A 298 24.05 2.38 -14.98
CA GLU A 298 24.24 0.94 -14.92
C GLU A 298 22.89 0.21 -14.73
N GLY A 299 22.62 -0.74 -15.63
CA GLY A 299 21.41 -1.56 -15.58
C GLY A 299 21.34 -2.41 -14.31
N VAL A 300 20.12 -2.80 -13.93
CA VAL A 300 19.89 -3.74 -12.83
C VAL A 300 20.62 -5.05 -13.17
N THR A 301 21.71 -5.33 -12.46
CA THR A 301 22.48 -6.55 -12.69
C THR A 301 21.68 -7.73 -12.15
N ALA A 302 21.27 -8.63 -13.05
CA ALA A 302 20.56 -9.84 -12.69
C ALA A 302 21.45 -10.68 -11.77
N THR A 303 21.07 -10.77 -10.51
CA THR A 303 21.71 -11.62 -9.52
C THR A 303 20.85 -12.87 -9.35
N SER A 304 21.47 -14.05 -9.19
CA SER A 304 20.74 -15.30 -9.03
C SER A 304 20.09 -15.36 -7.64
N PHE A 305 18.81 -15.01 -7.58
CA PHE A 305 18.01 -15.06 -6.37
C PHE A 305 16.90 -16.09 -6.48
N THR A 306 16.47 -16.60 -5.32
CA THR A 306 15.18 -17.26 -5.21
C THR A 306 14.10 -16.27 -5.65
N ALA A 307 13.26 -16.70 -6.59
CA ALA A 307 12.14 -15.90 -7.06
C ALA A 307 11.17 -15.57 -5.91
N PRO A 308 10.47 -14.42 -5.96
CA PRO A 308 9.45 -14.08 -4.98
C PRO A 308 8.36 -15.15 -4.92
N GLU A 309 7.91 -15.48 -3.70
CA GLU A 309 6.79 -16.39 -3.51
C GLU A 309 5.50 -15.69 -3.94
N ARG A 310 4.82 -16.22 -4.97
CA ARG A 310 3.47 -15.78 -5.34
C ARG A 310 2.45 -16.39 -4.37
N LEU A 311 1.56 -15.55 -3.83
CA LEU A 311 0.50 -15.95 -2.91
C LEU A 311 -0.68 -16.50 -3.71
N GLU A 312 -0.83 -17.82 -3.74
CA GLU A 312 -1.93 -18.49 -4.42
C GLU A 312 -3.13 -18.65 -3.49
N TRP A 313 -4.35 -18.41 -4.01
CA TRP A 313 -5.57 -18.35 -3.21
C TRP A 313 -6.52 -19.50 -3.51
N ILE A 314 -7.03 -20.14 -2.47
CA ILE A 314 -8.07 -21.17 -2.57
C ILE A 314 -9.43 -20.50 -2.41
N ILE A 315 -10.20 -20.44 -3.51
CA ILE A 315 -11.47 -19.70 -3.56
C ILE A 315 -12.66 -20.66 -3.46
N ALA A 316 -13.42 -20.53 -2.37
CA ALA A 316 -14.70 -21.20 -2.23
C ALA A 316 -15.76 -20.59 -3.19
N PRO A 317 -16.77 -21.36 -3.64
CA PRO A 317 -17.83 -20.85 -4.51
C PRO A 317 -18.55 -19.61 -3.97
N GLU A 318 -18.72 -19.54 -2.64
CA GLU A 318 -19.30 -18.38 -1.97
C GLU A 318 -18.47 -17.10 -2.20
N ILE A 319 -17.16 -17.18 -2.00
CA ILE A 319 -16.24 -16.05 -2.23
C ILE A 319 -16.20 -15.65 -3.70
N SER A 320 -16.27 -16.63 -4.62
CA SER A 320 -16.35 -16.34 -6.06
C SER A 320 -17.59 -15.48 -6.40
N ARG A 321 -18.75 -15.77 -5.81
CA ARG A 321 -19.95 -14.93 -5.95
C ARG A 321 -19.73 -13.53 -5.36
N ARG A 322 -19.05 -13.44 -4.21
CA ARG A 322 -18.76 -12.16 -3.55
C ARG A 322 -17.90 -11.23 -4.41
N PHE A 323 -16.95 -11.75 -5.19
CA PHE A 323 -16.21 -10.93 -6.16
C PHE A 323 -17.14 -10.26 -7.17
N THR A 324 -18.11 -10.99 -7.72
CA THR A 324 -19.08 -10.45 -8.69
C THR A 324 -19.94 -9.34 -8.08
N GLU A 325 -20.31 -9.49 -6.81
CA GLU A 325 -21.12 -8.52 -6.09
C GLU A 325 -20.32 -7.25 -5.75
N ALA A 326 -19.11 -7.42 -5.21
CA ALA A 326 -18.20 -6.32 -4.90
C ALA A 326 -17.82 -5.53 -6.16
N SER A 327 -17.57 -6.22 -7.28
CA SER A 327 -17.26 -5.57 -8.56
C SER A 327 -18.36 -4.61 -9.00
N LYS A 328 -19.64 -4.98 -8.83
CA LYS A 328 -20.78 -4.13 -9.18
C LYS A 328 -20.97 -2.95 -8.24
N ALA A 329 -20.71 -3.16 -6.95
CA ALA A 329 -20.83 -2.11 -5.94
C ALA A 329 -19.82 -0.97 -6.14
N LEU A 330 -18.67 -1.27 -6.75
CA LEU A 330 -17.56 -0.33 -6.98
C LEU A 330 -17.56 0.34 -8.37
N ILE A 331 -18.58 0.07 -9.20
CA ILE A 331 -18.79 0.72 -10.51
C ILE A 331 -19.77 1.91 -10.40
N GLY A 332 -20.55 1.99 -9.31
CA GLY A 332 -21.55 3.04 -9.04
C GLY A 332 -21.06 4.12 -8.09
#